data_AF-A0A183CKB1-F1
#
_entry.id   AF-A0A183CKB1-F1
#
_cell.length_a   1.000
_cell.length_b   1.000
_cell.length_c   1.000
_cell.angle_alpha   90.00
_cell.angle_beta   90.00
_cell.angle_gamma   90.00
#
_symmetry.space_group_name_H-M   'P 1'
#
loop_
_entity.id
_entity.type
_entity.pdbx_description
1 polymer ?
#
loop_
_entity_poly.entity_id
_entity_poly.type
_entity_poly.pdbx_seq_one_letter_code
_entity_poly.pdbx_strand_id
1 'polypeptide(L)'
;MGSIMDSKGNQQKHSMLYVSNPFVVPGGRFRELRYWDSYWIVRGLLASGMTSSVRNICKNFAELIDRFGFVPAGNRIFYSKRSQPPFHVREYGDAGPSVPPNWRQSKIQGLPRKKEHGIWYDYNMDSGTLNEAYYGSVAMPLFVRCYDTIDLGTAERMFQRLELFDKQHKLLGHPFGVPVSITVNSSQQWDFPNILPPSQHMLIEGLRRSSNKRMEDKAKEMAQKWVSANYNLFQNCLRQMWEKMAAHTGTPGSGGEYNAQMGFGWTNGAMLDLLVTYGDVLKLKGVPKIDCSLKNLVQEPEQYPNNVSEYRAQRFMEEQKKVDEINRSQNYWTAVVYERFALMTDEELRQLTGSIIRNRTRKPKPQFKQAMDPIDYGDLPKTFDARQKWPECADFIGKMTAQGYCGSCWAVSAASTFTDRICIARLKKGIKTDSKDPRSYVSAQYTLECAPNTNQYNGTDPTRAWELYRDNGTVACTDNAMLSGCKHSCPWRLGETAKQTLSCEKTCNAQWLEKQFGKEKVPYEPFLTGK
;
A
#
# COMPACT_ATOMS: atom_id res chain seq x y z
N MET A 1 3.64 2.50 -7.44
CA MET A 1 3.27 3.94 -7.61
C MET A 1 2.37 4.21 -8.84
N GLY A 2 1.71 3.22 -9.46
CA GLY A 2 1.06 3.38 -10.77
C GLY A 2 -0.42 3.79 -10.84
N SER A 3 -1.19 3.87 -9.75
CA SER A 3 -2.64 4.16 -9.84
C SER A 3 -3.03 5.64 -9.67
N ILE A 4 -2.09 6.51 -9.28
CA ILE A 4 -2.40 7.89 -8.88
C ILE A 4 -2.54 8.80 -10.11
N MET A 5 -1.72 8.59 -11.16
CA MET A 5 -1.68 9.48 -12.32
C MET A 5 -2.90 9.36 -13.26
N ASP A 6 -3.54 8.18 -13.36
CA ASP A 6 -4.67 7.95 -14.28
C ASP A 6 -5.96 8.68 -13.83
N SER A 7 -6.09 8.95 -12.53
CA SER A 7 -7.26 9.65 -11.98
C SER A 7 -7.38 11.12 -12.42
N LYS A 8 -6.28 11.77 -12.81
CA LYS A 8 -6.25 13.19 -13.23
C LYS A 8 -7.07 13.45 -14.51
N GLY A 9 -7.11 12.48 -15.42
CA GLY A 9 -7.80 12.60 -16.72
C GLY A 9 -9.18 11.94 -16.79
N ASN A 10 -9.54 11.08 -15.82
CA ASN A 10 -10.74 10.23 -15.87
C ASN A 10 -11.41 10.08 -14.49
N GLN A 11 -11.54 11.16 -13.70
CA GLN A 11 -12.10 11.12 -12.35
C GLN A 11 -13.48 10.42 -12.24
N GLN A 12 -14.29 10.45 -13.31
CA GLN A 12 -15.60 9.76 -13.34
C GLN A 12 -15.50 8.22 -13.41
N LYS A 13 -14.35 7.67 -13.81
CA LYS A 13 -14.13 6.21 -13.94
C LYS A 13 -13.45 5.59 -12.73
N HIS A 14 -13.03 6.41 -11.76
CA HIS A 14 -12.28 5.94 -10.59
C HIS A 14 -12.93 6.41 -9.30
N SER A 15 -12.99 5.51 -8.32
CA SER A 15 -13.38 5.88 -6.97
C SER A 15 -12.30 6.68 -6.24
N MET A 16 -11.04 6.67 -6.69
CA MET A 16 -9.95 7.45 -6.10
C MET A 16 -10.06 8.91 -6.51
N LEU A 17 -10.06 9.81 -5.53
CA LEU A 17 -9.97 11.25 -5.73
C LEU A 17 -8.52 11.62 -6.01
N TYR A 18 -8.28 12.25 -7.16
CA TYR A 18 -6.94 12.73 -7.50
C TYR A 18 -6.42 13.68 -6.42
N VAL A 19 -5.10 13.64 -6.16
CA VAL A 19 -4.34 14.64 -5.40
C VAL A 19 -3.02 14.88 -6.12
N SER A 20 -2.49 16.09 -6.03
CA SER A 20 -1.40 16.56 -6.89
C SER A 20 -0.04 15.95 -6.58
N ASN A 21 0.20 15.54 -5.33
CA ASN A 21 1.52 15.10 -4.89
C ASN A 21 1.52 13.61 -4.47
N PRO A 22 2.69 12.94 -4.50
CA PRO A 22 2.82 11.59 -3.94
C PRO A 22 2.45 11.55 -2.45
N PHE A 23 1.90 10.42 -2.01
CA PHE A 23 1.57 10.17 -0.62
C PHE A 23 1.86 8.71 -0.23
N VAL A 24 1.88 8.45 1.07
CA VAL A 24 2.05 7.11 1.64
C VAL A 24 0.69 6.60 2.10
N VAL A 25 0.43 5.31 1.86
CA VAL A 25 -0.80 4.63 2.30
C VAL A 25 -0.51 3.80 3.55
N PRO A 26 -1.52 3.43 4.35
CA PRO A 26 -1.30 2.60 5.52
C PRO A 26 -0.70 1.23 5.18
N GLY A 27 -1.25 0.50 4.21
CA GLY A 27 -0.74 -0.83 3.84
C GLY A 27 -1.85 -1.86 3.57
N GLY A 28 -1.47 -2.99 2.98
CA GLY A 28 -2.40 -4.07 2.61
C GLY A 28 -3.51 -3.62 1.66
N ARG A 29 -4.77 -3.83 2.08
CA ARG A 29 -5.97 -3.45 1.31
C ARG A 29 -6.16 -1.93 1.17
N PHE A 30 -5.56 -1.13 2.05
CA PHE A 30 -5.73 0.32 2.05
C PHE A 30 -4.81 0.94 1.00
N ARG A 31 -5.40 1.34 -0.13
CA ARG A 31 -4.68 1.86 -1.30
C ARG A 31 -4.95 3.35 -1.55
N GLU A 32 -5.38 4.06 -0.51
CA GLU A 32 -5.74 5.47 -0.54
C GLU A 32 -5.02 6.23 0.58
N LEU A 33 -4.87 7.53 0.39
CA LEU A 33 -4.50 8.45 1.46
C LEU A 33 -5.56 8.35 2.55
N ARG A 34 -5.13 8.20 3.81
CA ARG A 34 -6.02 8.10 4.97
C ARG A 34 -5.65 9.20 5.96
N TYR A 35 -6.65 9.93 6.43
CA TYR A 35 -6.42 11.22 7.06
C TYR A 35 -5.70 11.09 8.41
N TRP A 36 -6.27 10.40 9.39
CA TRP A 36 -5.63 10.31 10.71
C TRP A 36 -4.42 9.35 10.73
N ASP A 37 -4.42 8.29 9.91
CA ASP A 37 -3.29 7.36 9.77
C ASP A 37 -2.01 8.12 9.38
N SER A 38 -2.19 9.15 8.54
CA SER A 38 -1.09 9.99 8.06
C SER A 38 -0.34 10.69 9.18
N TYR A 39 -0.95 10.93 10.34
CA TYR A 39 -0.25 11.54 11.49
C TYR A 39 0.96 10.71 11.92
N TRP A 40 0.74 9.41 12.15
CA TRP A 40 1.83 8.52 12.54
C TRP A 40 2.80 8.29 11.37
N ILE A 41 2.28 8.16 10.14
CA ILE A 41 3.13 8.02 8.95
C ILE A 41 4.08 9.21 8.80
N VAL A 42 3.58 10.45 8.90
CA VAL A 42 4.39 11.67 8.80
C VAL A 42 5.43 11.71 9.90
N ARG A 43 5.12 11.34 11.15
CA ARG A 43 6.14 11.26 12.20
C ARG A 43 7.23 10.22 11.91
N GLY A 44 6.87 9.07 11.36
CA GLY A 44 7.85 8.09 10.88
C GLY A 44 8.71 8.62 9.72
N LEU A 45 8.11 9.36 8.78
CA LEU A 45 8.82 10.00 7.67
C LEU A 45 9.77 11.08 8.18
N LEU A 46 9.38 11.89 9.17
CA LEU A 46 10.24 12.88 9.82
C LEU A 46 11.42 12.22 10.53
N ALA A 47 11.17 11.16 11.31
CA ALA A 47 12.22 10.35 11.94
C ALA A 47 13.20 9.76 10.91
N SER A 48 12.74 9.53 9.68
CA SER A 48 13.54 9.01 8.57
C SER A 48 14.15 10.09 7.67
N GLY A 49 14.02 11.38 8.01
CA GLY A 49 14.54 12.50 7.21
C GLY A 49 13.78 12.78 5.89
N MET A 50 12.62 12.17 5.67
CA MET A 50 11.83 12.24 4.43
C MET A 50 10.91 13.49 4.40
N THR A 51 11.48 14.66 4.63
CA THR A 51 10.74 15.94 4.75
C THR A 51 10.00 16.34 3.47
N SER A 52 10.51 15.95 2.30
CA SER A 52 9.83 16.17 1.01
C SER A 52 8.51 15.40 0.90
N SER A 53 8.50 14.14 1.35
CA SER A 53 7.28 13.31 1.40
C SER A 53 6.25 13.88 2.37
N VAL A 54 6.69 14.37 3.53
CA VAL A 54 5.82 15.05 4.51
C VAL A 54 5.17 16.27 3.87
N ARG A 55 5.97 17.15 3.25
CA ARG A 55 5.46 18.34 2.55
C ARG A 55 4.42 17.98 1.48
N ASN A 56 4.61 16.88 0.76
CA ASN A 56 3.68 16.42 -0.26
C ASN A 56 2.34 15.97 0.34
N ILE A 57 2.36 15.20 1.44
CA ILE A 57 1.15 14.77 2.17
C ILE A 57 0.39 16.01 2.68
N CYS A 58 1.10 16.94 3.29
CA CYS A 58 0.58 18.22 3.75
C CYS A 58 -0.15 18.97 2.61
N LYS A 59 0.52 19.19 1.47
CA LYS A 59 -0.08 19.86 0.30
C LYS A 59 -1.32 19.14 -0.21
N ASN A 60 -1.35 17.81 -0.19
CA ASN A 60 -2.53 17.05 -0.57
C ASN A 60 -3.71 17.27 0.40
N PHE A 61 -3.46 17.40 1.70
CA PHE A 61 -4.51 17.76 2.65
C PHE A 61 -5.05 19.17 2.43
N ALA A 62 -4.18 20.15 2.13
CA ALA A 62 -4.62 21.49 1.76
C ALA A 62 -5.51 21.45 0.51
N GLU A 63 -5.10 20.72 -0.53
CA GLU A 63 -5.91 20.55 -1.75
C GLU A 63 -7.28 19.91 -1.47
N LEU A 64 -7.34 18.92 -0.56
CA LEU A 64 -8.60 18.31 -0.17
C LEU A 64 -9.50 19.27 0.62
N ILE A 65 -8.92 20.09 1.49
CA ILE A 65 -9.66 21.14 2.22
C ILE A 65 -10.21 22.17 1.23
N ASP A 66 -9.40 22.65 0.28
CA ASP A 66 -9.84 23.62 -0.72
C ASP A 66 -11.00 23.09 -1.57
N ARG A 67 -11.01 21.78 -1.86
CA ARG A 67 -12.02 21.14 -2.71
C ARG A 67 -13.28 20.71 -1.98
N PHE A 68 -13.18 20.26 -0.72
CA PHE A 68 -14.29 19.65 0.03
C PHE A 68 -14.68 20.42 1.28
N GLY A 69 -13.91 21.44 1.70
CA GLY A 69 -14.09 22.16 2.96
C GLY A 69 -13.56 21.42 4.20
N PHE A 70 -13.07 20.20 4.04
CA PHE A 70 -12.50 19.35 5.09
C PHE A 70 -11.62 18.27 4.45
N VAL A 71 -10.84 17.53 5.25
CA VAL A 71 -10.10 16.36 4.76
C VAL A 71 -11.01 15.11 4.83
N PRO A 72 -11.36 14.47 3.71
CA PRO A 72 -12.12 13.21 3.72
C PRO A 72 -11.36 12.09 4.45
N ALA A 73 -12.09 11.11 5.01
CA ALA A 73 -11.52 9.96 5.71
C ALA A 73 -10.46 9.20 4.87
N GLY A 74 -10.63 9.22 3.55
CA GLY A 74 -9.56 8.96 2.61
C GLY A 74 -9.86 9.55 1.24
N ASN A 75 -8.89 9.57 0.33
CA ASN A 75 -9.10 10.14 -1.01
C ASN A 75 -9.89 9.19 -1.94
N ARG A 76 -11.10 8.79 -1.52
CA ARG A 76 -12.07 8.07 -2.34
C ARG A 76 -13.41 8.79 -2.33
N ILE A 77 -14.15 8.71 -3.43
CA ILE A 77 -15.44 9.39 -3.58
C ILE A 77 -16.46 8.96 -2.51
N PHE A 78 -16.45 7.69 -2.10
CA PHE A 78 -17.33 7.20 -1.03
C PHE A 78 -16.93 7.68 0.38
N TYR A 79 -15.79 8.35 0.53
CA TYR A 79 -15.39 9.07 1.75
C TYR A 79 -15.71 10.56 1.68
N SER A 80 -16.17 11.10 0.54
CA SER A 80 -16.41 12.54 0.32
C SER A 80 -17.43 13.20 1.26
N LYS A 81 -18.14 12.42 2.08
CA LYS A 81 -19.13 12.89 3.05
C LYS A 81 -18.73 12.67 4.51
N ARG A 82 -17.53 12.16 4.79
CA ARG A 82 -17.05 11.91 6.16
C ARG A 82 -15.57 12.19 6.32
N SER A 83 -15.19 12.66 7.49
CA SER A 83 -13.79 12.89 7.87
C SER A 83 -13.29 11.80 8.83
N GLN A 84 -12.16 12.04 9.45
CA GLN A 84 -11.53 11.25 10.51
C GLN A 84 -11.00 12.20 11.59
N PRO A 85 -10.53 11.69 12.75
CA PRO A 85 -9.94 12.53 13.79
C PRO A 85 -8.93 13.55 13.23
N PRO A 86 -9.08 14.85 13.54
CA PRO A 86 -8.37 15.90 12.80
C PRO A 86 -6.97 16.17 13.35
N PHE A 87 -5.98 15.45 12.84
CA PHE A 87 -4.57 15.59 13.27
C PHE A 87 -3.73 16.57 12.43
N HIS A 88 -4.22 17.09 11.29
CA HIS A 88 -3.40 17.98 10.42
C HIS A 88 -2.86 19.21 11.14
N VAL A 89 -3.62 19.81 12.06
CA VAL A 89 -3.25 21.07 12.75
C VAL A 89 -1.98 20.91 13.60
N ARG A 90 -1.65 19.69 14.05
CA ARG A 90 -0.48 19.46 14.90
C ARG A 90 0.84 19.35 14.13
N GLU A 91 0.79 19.03 12.84
CA GLU A 91 1.99 18.86 12.00
C GLU A 91 2.47 20.16 11.35
N TYR A 92 1.57 21.13 11.17
CA TYR A 92 1.88 22.43 10.58
C TYR A 92 2.47 23.45 11.56
N GLY A 93 2.68 23.10 12.83
CA GLY A 93 3.04 24.04 13.91
C GLY A 93 1.78 24.63 14.55
N ASP A 94 1.78 25.08 15.80
CA ASP A 94 2.58 26.23 16.25
C ASP A 94 2.59 27.44 15.27
N ALA A 95 1.80 27.44 14.18
CA ALA A 95 1.79 28.45 13.12
C ALA A 95 0.39 28.82 12.59
N GLY A 96 -0.70 28.26 13.12
CA GLY A 96 -2.05 28.85 12.95
C GLY A 96 -2.28 29.98 13.95
N PRO A 97 -3.24 30.92 13.73
CA PRO A 97 -3.59 31.91 14.75
C PRO A 97 -3.84 31.17 16.05
N SER A 98 -3.06 31.51 17.07
CA SER A 98 -3.14 30.92 18.39
C SER A 98 -4.59 31.03 18.86
N VAL A 99 -5.35 29.93 18.76
CA VAL A 99 -6.53 29.80 19.61
C VAL A 99 -5.95 29.88 21.01
N PRO A 100 -6.29 30.89 21.82
CA PRO A 100 -5.70 31.03 23.14
C PRO A 100 -5.85 29.68 23.85
N PRO A 101 -4.78 29.12 24.45
CA PRO A 101 -4.84 27.82 25.15
C PRO A 101 -6.08 27.72 26.05
N ASN A 102 -6.41 28.85 26.65
CA ASN A 102 -7.52 29.11 27.55
C ASN A 102 -8.90 28.84 26.93
N TRP A 103 -9.13 29.09 25.63
CA TRP A 103 -10.46 28.93 25.01
C TRP A 103 -10.84 27.46 24.78
N ARG A 104 -9.90 26.64 24.27
CA ARG A 104 -10.14 25.19 24.11
C ARG A 104 -10.27 24.52 25.47
N GLN A 105 -9.40 24.90 26.40
CA GLN A 105 -9.42 24.40 27.77
C GLN A 105 -10.73 24.76 28.49
N SER A 106 -11.21 26.00 28.39
CA SER A 106 -12.46 26.42 29.04
C SER A 106 -13.68 25.67 28.51
N LYS A 107 -13.71 25.35 27.22
CA LYS A 107 -14.81 24.58 26.61
C LYS A 107 -14.75 23.10 26.98
N ILE A 108 -13.57 22.48 26.95
CA ILE A 108 -13.39 21.06 27.32
C ILE A 108 -13.66 20.84 28.82
N GLN A 109 -13.28 21.79 29.68
CA GLN A 109 -13.61 21.74 31.11
C GLN A 109 -15.11 21.82 31.39
N GLY A 110 -15.88 22.42 30.48
CA GLY A 110 -17.34 22.51 30.53
C GLY A 110 -18.09 21.31 29.96
N LEU A 111 -17.39 20.32 29.37
CA LEU A 111 -18.03 19.08 28.92
C LEU A 111 -18.46 18.22 30.12
N PRO A 112 -19.55 17.44 29.99
CA PRO A 112 -19.95 16.47 31.00
C PRO A 112 -18.79 15.54 31.37
N ARG A 113 -18.40 15.57 32.66
CA ARG A 113 -17.32 14.73 33.20
C ARG A 113 -17.52 14.48 34.69
N LYS A 114 -16.93 13.40 35.18
CA LYS A 114 -16.75 13.14 36.61
C LYS A 114 -15.44 13.77 37.06
N LYS A 115 -15.52 14.92 37.74
CA LYS A 115 -14.32 15.72 38.11
C LYS A 115 -13.32 14.92 38.94
N GLU A 116 -13.84 14.06 39.80
CA GLU A 116 -13.12 13.13 40.66
C GLU A 116 -12.33 12.07 39.89
N HIS A 117 -12.76 11.69 38.68
CA HIS A 117 -12.06 10.68 37.86
C HIS A 117 -10.92 11.28 37.04
N GLY A 118 -10.86 12.60 36.88
CA GLY A 118 -9.82 13.28 36.10
C GLY A 118 -9.86 13.06 34.58
N ILE A 119 -10.52 12.00 34.09
CA ILE A 119 -10.68 11.68 32.66
C ILE A 119 -12.03 12.16 32.10
N TRP A 120 -12.13 12.19 30.78
CA TRP A 120 -13.36 12.44 30.05
C TRP A 120 -13.92 11.12 29.53
N TYR A 121 -15.24 11.01 29.61
CA TYR A 121 -15.99 9.90 29.06
C TYR A 121 -16.80 10.40 27.87
N ASP A 122 -17.12 9.48 26.97
CA ASP A 122 -18.08 9.77 25.92
C ASP A 122 -19.45 10.00 26.57
N TYR A 123 -20.11 11.08 26.17
CA TYR A 123 -21.42 11.47 26.67
C TYR A 123 -22.50 11.09 25.66
N ASN A 124 -23.48 10.31 26.10
CA ASN A 124 -24.63 9.96 25.28
C ASN A 124 -25.67 11.09 25.38
N MET A 125 -25.89 11.78 24.27
CA MET A 125 -26.82 12.92 24.18
C MET A 125 -28.29 12.50 24.32
N ASP A 126 -28.64 11.27 23.94
CA ASP A 126 -30.02 10.78 23.97
C ASP A 126 -30.42 10.35 25.38
N SER A 127 -29.55 9.62 26.08
CA SER A 127 -29.80 9.18 27.47
C SER A 127 -29.33 10.17 28.53
N GLY A 128 -28.50 11.15 28.15
CA GLY A 128 -27.88 12.09 29.08
C GLY A 128 -26.85 11.46 30.02
N THR A 129 -26.32 10.27 29.70
CA THR A 129 -25.41 9.49 30.57
C THR A 129 -23.98 9.45 30.05
N LEU A 130 -23.02 9.22 30.95
CA LEU A 130 -21.60 9.02 30.60
C LEU A 130 -21.32 7.52 30.39
N ASN A 131 -20.54 7.20 29.35
CA ASN A 131 -20.01 5.86 29.15
C ASN A 131 -18.72 5.67 29.94
N GLU A 132 -18.80 5.01 31.09
CA GLU A 132 -17.65 4.83 32.00
C GLU A 132 -16.73 3.66 31.66
N ALA A 133 -17.02 2.94 30.57
CA ALA A 133 -16.14 1.91 30.03
C ALA A 133 -14.79 2.51 29.61
N TYR A 134 -13.74 1.70 29.75
CA TYR A 134 -12.42 2.12 29.29
C TYR A 134 -12.28 1.94 27.78
N TYR A 135 -11.90 3.02 27.11
CA TYR A 135 -11.41 3.03 25.74
C TYR A 135 -10.10 3.80 25.65
N GLY A 136 -9.24 3.47 24.69
CA GLY A 136 -7.95 4.13 24.47
C GLY A 136 -8.05 5.63 24.19
N SER A 137 -9.24 6.13 23.81
CA SER A 137 -9.55 7.56 23.67
C SER A 137 -9.36 8.35 24.96
N VAL A 138 -9.38 7.71 26.14
CA VAL A 138 -9.07 8.39 27.42
C VAL A 138 -7.65 8.96 27.48
N ALA A 139 -6.75 8.50 26.62
CA ALA A 139 -5.41 9.07 26.48
C ALA A 139 -5.41 10.43 25.77
N MET A 140 -6.47 10.76 25.00
CA MET A 140 -6.50 11.95 24.16
C MET A 140 -6.25 13.24 24.95
N PRO A 141 -6.90 13.50 26.11
CA PRO A 141 -6.65 14.72 26.88
C PRO A 141 -5.22 14.87 27.38
N LEU A 142 -4.60 13.76 27.81
CA LEU A 142 -3.17 13.71 28.15
C LEU A 142 -2.31 14.03 26.93
N PHE A 143 -2.60 13.37 25.81
CA PHE A 143 -1.86 13.45 24.56
C PHE A 143 -1.91 14.84 23.90
N VAL A 144 -3.07 15.50 23.89
CA VAL A 144 -3.23 16.86 23.34
C VAL A 144 -3.00 17.96 24.37
N ARG A 145 -2.75 17.60 25.64
CA ARG A 145 -2.53 18.53 26.76
C ARG A 145 -3.67 19.53 26.93
N CYS A 146 -4.92 19.08 26.79
CA CYS A 146 -6.09 19.94 26.97
C CYS A 146 -6.53 20.05 28.44
N TYR A 147 -5.57 20.30 29.32
CA TYR A 147 -5.73 20.57 30.75
C TYR A 147 -4.74 21.68 31.12
N ASP A 148 -4.88 22.27 32.31
CA ASP A 148 -3.90 23.25 32.77
C ASP A 148 -2.58 22.50 32.98
N THR A 149 -1.57 22.78 32.15
CA THR A 149 -0.28 22.09 32.23
C THR A 149 0.50 22.44 33.49
N ILE A 150 0.09 23.49 34.22
CA ILE A 150 0.61 23.84 35.54
C ILE A 150 -0.14 23.06 36.64
N ASP A 151 -1.40 22.66 36.41
CA ASP A 151 -2.16 21.78 37.32
C ASP A 151 -1.74 20.31 37.15
N LEU A 152 -0.65 19.95 37.82
CA LEU A 152 -0.17 18.58 37.94
C LEU A 152 -1.24 17.64 38.54
N GLY A 153 -2.18 18.16 39.33
CA GLY A 153 -3.24 17.38 39.95
C GLY A 153 -4.23 16.79 38.95
N THR A 154 -4.52 17.48 37.85
CA THR A 154 -5.41 16.95 36.80
C THR A 154 -4.75 15.80 36.03
N ALA A 155 -3.48 15.92 35.64
CA ALA A 155 -2.74 14.84 35.00
C ALA A 155 -2.58 13.62 35.93
N GLU A 156 -2.29 13.86 37.21
CA GLU A 156 -2.18 12.81 38.23
C GLU A 156 -3.50 12.06 38.43
N ARG A 157 -4.65 12.76 38.51
CA ARG A 157 -5.97 12.10 38.60
C ARG A 157 -6.27 11.23 37.38
N MET A 158 -5.92 11.70 36.18
CA MET A 158 -6.06 10.87 34.97
C MET A 158 -5.23 9.59 35.09
N PHE A 159 -3.99 9.70 35.58
CA PHE A 159 -3.13 8.55 35.77
C PHE A 159 -3.65 7.59 36.84
N GLN A 160 -4.10 8.10 37.98
CA GLN A 160 -4.74 7.30 39.04
C GLN A 160 -5.96 6.55 38.52
N ARG A 161 -6.72 7.13 37.58
CA ARG A 161 -7.85 6.44 36.96
C ARG A 161 -7.42 5.28 36.07
N LEU A 162 -6.31 5.42 35.34
CA LEU A 162 -5.71 4.31 34.59
C LEU A 162 -5.24 3.18 35.53
N GLU A 163 -4.66 3.54 36.68
CA GLU A 163 -4.27 2.56 37.70
C GLU A 163 -5.48 1.85 38.33
N LEU A 164 -6.61 2.54 38.49
CA LEU A 164 -7.85 1.91 38.94
C LEU A 164 -8.34 0.87 37.91
N PHE A 165 -8.35 1.21 36.63
CA PHE A 165 -8.69 0.26 35.58
C PHE A 165 -7.70 -0.91 35.52
N ASP A 166 -6.42 -0.66 35.79
CA ASP A 166 -5.41 -1.72 35.91
C ASP A 166 -5.70 -2.64 37.09
N LYS A 167 -6.03 -2.09 38.26
CA LYS A 167 -6.39 -2.88 39.44
C LYS A 167 -7.65 -3.72 39.22
N GLN A 168 -8.63 -3.20 38.50
CA GLN A 168 -9.91 -3.88 38.27
C GLN A 168 -9.86 -4.89 37.12
N HIS A 169 -9.10 -4.59 36.06
CA HIS A 169 -9.18 -5.32 34.80
C HIS A 169 -7.82 -5.65 34.17
N LYS A 170 -6.70 -5.41 34.88
CA LYS A 170 -5.33 -5.68 34.41
C LYS A 170 -4.93 -4.91 33.14
N LEU A 171 -5.47 -3.70 32.97
CA LEU A 171 -5.26 -2.83 31.81
C LEU A 171 -3.78 -2.60 31.44
N LEU A 172 -2.95 -2.10 32.36
CA LEU A 172 -1.53 -1.82 32.16
C LEU A 172 -0.66 -3.08 32.35
N GLY A 173 -1.18 -4.07 33.08
CA GLY A 173 -0.58 -5.37 33.36
C GLY A 173 -0.55 -6.34 32.18
N HIS A 174 -1.11 -5.99 31.02
CA HIS A 174 -0.99 -6.80 29.82
C HIS A 174 0.48 -6.87 29.32
N PRO A 175 0.95 -8.05 28.88
CA PRO A 175 2.37 -8.28 28.59
C PRO A 175 2.89 -7.58 27.34
N PHE A 176 2.03 -7.33 26.35
CA PHE A 176 2.44 -6.83 25.04
C PHE A 176 2.06 -5.37 24.78
N GLY A 177 1.32 -4.73 25.68
CA GLY A 177 0.82 -3.36 25.54
C GLY A 177 -0.58 -3.22 26.12
N VAL A 178 -1.17 -2.03 26.03
CA VAL A 178 -2.48 -1.72 26.60
C VAL A 178 -3.59 -1.97 25.57
N PRO A 179 -4.59 -2.84 25.80
CA PRO A 179 -5.65 -3.04 24.83
C PRO A 179 -6.49 -1.76 24.64
N VAL A 180 -7.13 -1.61 23.48
CA VAL A 180 -7.90 -0.41 23.14
C VAL A 180 -9.20 -0.29 23.92
N SER A 181 -9.75 -1.41 24.40
CA SER A 181 -10.81 -1.45 25.42
C SER A 181 -10.54 -2.64 26.34
N ILE A 182 -11.20 -2.72 27.50
CA ILE A 182 -11.02 -3.82 28.46
C ILE A 182 -12.33 -4.32 29.08
N THR A 183 -13.37 -3.49 29.09
CA THR A 183 -14.68 -3.81 29.68
C THR A 183 -15.72 -4.20 28.63
N VAL A 184 -15.36 -4.18 27.34
CA VAL A 184 -16.26 -4.47 26.23
C VAL A 184 -15.95 -5.87 25.72
N ASN A 185 -16.96 -6.73 25.69
CA ASN A 185 -16.86 -8.04 25.07
C ASN A 185 -17.52 -7.98 23.70
N SER A 186 -16.71 -7.81 22.65
CA SER A 186 -17.18 -7.81 21.27
C SER A 186 -16.17 -8.52 20.37
N SER A 187 -16.60 -8.92 19.17
CA SER A 187 -15.71 -9.41 18.12
C SER A 187 -15.17 -8.29 17.22
N GLN A 188 -15.35 -7.02 17.60
CA GLN A 188 -14.97 -5.86 16.78
C GLN A 188 -13.48 -5.54 16.88
N GLN A 189 -12.94 -4.97 15.81
CA GLN A 189 -11.51 -4.68 15.72
C GLN A 189 -11.01 -3.55 16.64
N TRP A 190 -11.90 -2.65 17.05
CA TRP A 190 -11.62 -1.53 17.96
C TRP A 190 -11.95 -1.86 19.41
N ASP A 191 -11.97 -3.15 19.76
CA ASP A 191 -12.21 -3.64 21.11
C ASP A 191 -11.17 -4.66 21.58
N PHE A 192 -11.22 -4.98 22.87
CA PHE A 192 -10.49 -6.09 23.48
C PHE A 192 -10.63 -7.38 22.66
N PRO A 193 -9.55 -8.14 22.41
CA PRO A 193 -8.22 -8.02 23.00
C PRO A 193 -7.23 -7.19 22.17
N ASN A 194 -7.69 -6.38 21.21
CA ASN A 194 -6.78 -5.70 20.30
C ASN A 194 -6.05 -4.53 20.95
N ILE A 195 -4.75 -4.44 20.69
CA ILE A 195 -3.87 -3.29 20.92
C ILE A 195 -3.72 -2.56 19.59
N LEU A 196 -4.01 -1.26 19.60
CA LEU A 196 -3.87 -0.40 18.43
C LEU A 196 -2.68 0.55 18.60
N PRO A 197 -1.72 0.56 17.66
CA PRO A 197 -0.52 1.41 17.75
C PRO A 197 -0.81 2.90 17.97
N PRO A 198 -1.84 3.51 17.33
CA PRO A 198 -2.29 4.86 17.67
C PRO A 198 -2.56 5.10 19.15
N SER A 199 -3.34 4.21 19.78
CA SER A 199 -3.73 4.30 21.18
C SER A 199 -2.52 4.18 22.11
N GLN A 200 -1.62 3.21 21.81
CA GLN A 200 -0.38 3.04 22.57
C GLN A 200 0.48 4.29 22.52
N HIS A 201 0.69 4.79 21.31
CA HIS A 201 1.53 5.95 21.08
C HIS A 201 0.98 7.19 21.79
N MET A 202 -0.32 7.46 21.66
CA MET A 202 -0.96 8.61 22.32
C MET A 202 -0.83 8.54 23.83
N LEU A 203 -1.03 7.36 24.42
CA LEU A 203 -0.91 7.17 25.87
C LEU A 203 0.53 7.39 26.36
N ILE A 204 1.52 6.77 25.70
CA ILE A 204 2.93 6.94 26.04
C ILE A 204 3.35 8.41 25.92
N GLU A 205 2.98 9.07 24.82
CA GLU A 205 3.33 10.47 24.56
C GLU A 205 2.64 11.43 25.54
N GLY A 206 1.39 11.15 25.91
CA GLY A 206 0.67 11.92 26.92
C GLY A 206 1.31 11.83 28.31
N LEU A 207 1.70 10.62 28.73
CA LEU A 207 2.39 10.41 30.00
C LEU A 207 3.79 11.03 30.01
N ARG A 208 4.55 10.90 28.91
CA ARG A 208 5.89 11.48 28.75
C ARG A 208 5.90 13.01 28.86
N ARG A 209 4.81 13.66 28.46
CA ARG A 209 4.69 15.14 28.43
C ARG A 209 3.89 15.72 29.60
N SER A 210 3.65 14.90 30.61
CA SER A 210 2.90 15.29 31.81
C SER A 210 3.65 16.21 32.75
N SER A 211 4.99 16.34 32.63
CA SER A 211 5.85 17.02 33.61
C SER A 211 5.76 16.41 35.01
N ASN A 212 5.36 15.13 35.10
CA ASN A 212 5.25 14.37 36.33
C ASN A 212 6.18 13.15 36.22
N LYS A 213 7.19 13.10 37.08
CA LYS A 213 8.25 12.09 37.03
C LYS A 213 7.72 10.65 37.09
N ARG A 214 6.70 10.39 37.91
CA ARG A 214 6.06 9.07 38.03
C ARG A 214 5.41 8.63 36.72
N MET A 215 4.72 9.55 36.05
CA MET A 215 4.08 9.31 34.76
C MET A 215 5.11 9.17 33.64
N GLU A 216 6.17 9.97 33.65
CA GLU A 216 7.29 9.87 32.70
C GLU A 216 8.01 8.51 32.81
N ASP A 217 8.25 8.05 34.03
CA ASP A 217 8.84 6.72 34.27
C ASP A 217 7.92 5.61 33.77
N LYS A 218 6.61 5.74 33.99
CA LYS A 218 5.63 4.81 33.42
C LYS A 218 5.61 4.88 31.88
N ALA A 219 5.74 6.05 31.27
CA ALA A 219 5.81 6.20 29.82
C ALA A 219 7.01 5.44 29.24
N LYS A 220 8.17 5.53 29.89
CA LYS A 220 9.38 4.79 29.52
C LYS A 220 9.18 3.27 29.64
N GLU A 221 8.58 2.81 30.74
CA GLU A 221 8.24 1.38 30.92
C GLU A 221 7.30 0.87 29.81
N MET A 222 6.27 1.65 29.49
CA MET A 222 5.31 1.31 28.43
C MET A 222 5.97 1.31 27.04
N ALA A 223 6.84 2.28 26.75
CA ALA A 223 7.60 2.32 25.51
C ALA A 223 8.50 1.09 25.38
N GLN A 224 9.23 0.73 26.44
CA GLN A 224 10.06 -0.47 26.51
C GLN A 224 9.26 -1.74 26.20
N LYS A 225 8.09 -1.89 26.83
CA LYS A 225 7.19 -3.03 26.62
C LYS A 225 6.70 -3.10 25.17
N TRP A 226 6.12 -2.00 24.66
CA TRP A 226 5.50 -1.95 23.35
C TRP A 226 6.51 -2.11 22.20
N VAL A 227 7.65 -1.42 22.26
CA VAL A 227 8.70 -1.50 21.24
C VAL A 227 9.27 -2.91 21.17
N SER A 228 9.55 -3.52 22.33
CA SER A 228 10.10 -4.87 22.36
C SER A 228 9.08 -5.92 21.93
N ALA A 229 7.78 -5.75 22.24
CA ALA A 229 6.72 -6.61 21.74
C ALA A 229 6.61 -6.56 20.21
N ASN A 230 6.62 -5.36 19.62
CA ASN A 230 6.58 -5.21 18.15
C ASN A 230 7.85 -5.72 17.48
N TYR A 231 9.02 -5.52 18.08
CA TYR A 231 10.26 -6.10 17.56
C TYR A 231 10.19 -7.62 17.58
N ASN A 232 9.68 -8.22 18.67
CA ASN A 232 9.51 -9.66 18.76
C ASN A 232 8.49 -10.19 17.74
N LEU A 233 7.35 -9.49 17.56
CA LEU A 233 6.35 -9.80 16.54
C LEU A 233 6.98 -9.72 15.15
N PHE A 234 7.73 -8.66 14.85
CA PHE A 234 8.43 -8.51 13.57
C PHE A 234 9.39 -9.68 13.32
N GLN A 235 10.23 -10.04 14.30
CA GLN A 235 11.20 -11.12 14.14
C GLN A 235 10.56 -12.50 13.91
N ASN A 236 9.41 -12.76 14.55
CA ASN A 236 8.78 -14.09 14.51
C ASN A 236 7.61 -14.21 13.53
N CYS A 237 7.07 -13.08 13.04
CA CYS A 237 5.82 -13.04 12.29
C CYS A 237 6.01 -12.29 10.97
N LEU A 238 6.66 -12.99 10.02
CA LEU A 238 6.88 -12.59 8.63
C LEU A 238 7.81 -11.40 8.38
N ARG A 239 8.52 -10.88 9.39
CA ARG A 239 9.28 -9.62 9.25
C ARG A 239 8.40 -8.49 8.72
N GLN A 240 7.17 -8.45 9.22
CA GLN A 240 6.18 -7.44 8.91
C GLN A 240 5.73 -6.72 10.18
N MET A 241 5.38 -5.45 10.01
CA MET A 241 4.69 -4.65 11.03
C MET A 241 3.18 -4.78 10.79
N TRP A 242 2.41 -4.95 11.85
CA TRP A 242 0.98 -5.28 11.74
C TRP A 242 0.08 -4.11 12.14
N GLU A 243 -1.10 -4.03 11.54
CA GLU A 243 -2.13 -3.03 11.84
C GLU A 243 -2.51 -3.00 13.32
N LYS A 244 -2.62 -4.19 13.93
CA LYS A 244 -3.09 -4.40 15.30
C LYS A 244 -2.43 -5.64 15.89
N MET A 245 -2.32 -5.69 17.22
CA MET A 245 -1.71 -6.80 17.97
C MET A 245 -2.68 -7.31 19.04
N ALA A 246 -2.69 -8.61 19.33
CA ALA A 246 -3.50 -9.17 20.41
C ALA A 246 -2.81 -9.02 21.78
N ALA A 247 -3.52 -8.50 22.78
CA ALA A 247 -2.96 -8.23 24.11
C ALA A 247 -2.56 -9.49 24.91
N HIS A 248 -3.14 -10.65 24.59
CA HIS A 248 -2.86 -11.91 25.28
C HIS A 248 -1.65 -12.65 24.72
N THR A 249 -1.49 -12.65 23.41
CA THR A 249 -0.53 -13.50 22.70
C THR A 249 0.60 -12.72 22.03
N GLY A 250 0.40 -11.42 21.80
CA GLY A 250 1.33 -10.57 21.05
C GLY A 250 1.32 -10.83 19.55
N THR A 251 0.49 -11.78 19.07
CA THR A 251 0.31 -12.09 17.64
C THR A 251 -0.48 -10.98 16.95
N PRO A 252 -0.61 -10.99 15.61
CA PRO A 252 -1.50 -10.07 14.92
C PRO A 252 -2.92 -10.14 15.50
N GLY A 253 -3.55 -8.98 15.65
CA GLY A 253 -4.90 -8.85 16.20
C GLY A 253 -5.97 -9.38 15.22
N SER A 254 -7.21 -9.43 15.68
CA SER A 254 -8.32 -10.05 14.94
C SER A 254 -9.63 -9.28 15.06
N GLY A 255 -10.70 -9.84 14.49
CA GLY A 255 -12.04 -9.31 14.60
C GLY A 255 -12.34 -8.15 13.66
N GLY A 256 -13.62 -7.75 13.66
CA GLY A 256 -14.19 -6.77 12.74
C GLY A 256 -14.47 -7.33 11.35
N GLU A 257 -14.56 -6.42 10.39
CA GLU A 257 -15.04 -6.70 9.03
C GLU A 257 -13.96 -7.26 8.09
N TYR A 258 -12.69 -7.31 8.53
CA TYR A 258 -11.57 -7.78 7.71
C TYR A 258 -10.35 -8.21 8.54
N ASN A 259 -9.51 -9.05 7.92
CA ASN A 259 -8.29 -9.58 8.52
C ASN A 259 -7.28 -8.47 8.83
N ALA A 260 -6.42 -8.64 9.84
CA ALA A 260 -5.36 -7.67 10.13
C ALA A 260 -4.43 -7.46 8.91
N GLN A 261 -4.08 -6.20 8.66
CA GLN A 261 -3.24 -5.82 7.53
C GLN A 261 -1.74 -5.75 7.91
N MET A 262 -0.85 -5.96 6.93
CA MET A 262 0.61 -5.96 7.08
C MET A 262 1.26 -4.67 6.55
N GLY A 263 2.51 -4.43 6.95
CA GLY A 263 3.34 -3.29 6.56
C GLY A 263 2.93 -1.95 7.19
N PHE A 264 2.08 -1.97 8.22
CA PHE A 264 1.12 -0.90 8.44
C PHE A 264 1.72 0.45 8.90
N GLY A 265 1.35 1.53 8.21
CA GLY A 265 1.95 2.85 8.31
C GLY A 265 1.90 3.49 9.70
N TRP A 266 0.78 3.37 10.42
CA TRP A 266 0.73 3.90 11.80
C TRP A 266 1.64 3.13 12.76
N THR A 267 1.93 1.86 12.48
CA THR A 267 2.72 1.00 13.37
C THR A 267 4.18 1.36 13.18
N ASN A 268 4.59 1.47 11.91
CA ASN A 268 5.92 1.93 11.52
C ASN A 268 6.20 3.31 12.11
N GLY A 269 5.27 4.24 11.93
CA GLY A 269 5.40 5.62 12.40
C GLY A 269 5.48 5.74 13.92
N ALA A 270 4.58 5.07 14.64
CA ALA A 270 4.61 5.04 16.11
C ALA A 270 5.90 4.40 16.64
N MET A 271 6.36 3.32 16.02
CA MET A 271 7.60 2.64 16.41
C MET A 271 8.84 3.50 16.20
N LEU A 272 8.97 4.12 15.02
CA LEU A 272 10.12 4.98 14.70
C LEU A 272 10.19 6.18 15.65
N ASP A 273 9.05 6.81 15.95
CA ASP A 273 8.98 7.93 16.89
C ASP A 273 9.43 7.53 18.30
N LEU A 274 9.01 6.35 18.80
CA LEU A 274 9.45 5.84 20.09
C LEU A 274 10.92 5.43 20.12
N LEU A 275 11.44 4.87 19.01
CA LEU A 275 12.85 4.51 18.88
C LEU A 275 13.75 5.76 18.84
N VAL A 276 13.33 6.83 18.16
CA VAL A 276 14.03 8.11 18.21
C VAL A 276 13.98 8.72 19.61
N THR A 277 12.87 8.56 20.33
CA THR A 277 12.66 9.17 21.65
C THR A 277 13.37 8.44 22.79
N TYR A 278 13.43 7.10 22.76
CA TYR A 278 13.91 6.27 23.86
C TYR A 278 15.06 5.31 23.49
N GLY A 279 15.51 5.29 22.23
CA GLY A 279 16.41 4.25 21.71
C GLY A 279 17.73 4.10 22.47
N ASP A 280 18.21 5.15 23.11
CA ASP A 280 19.40 5.18 23.98
C ASP A 280 19.21 4.46 25.32
N VAL A 281 17.95 4.40 25.81
CA VAL A 281 17.62 3.81 27.12
C VAL A 281 16.86 2.48 27.04
N LEU A 282 16.35 2.10 25.87
CA LEU A 282 15.65 0.83 25.68
C LEU A 282 16.61 -0.37 25.69
N LYS A 283 16.18 -1.49 26.26
CA LYS A 283 16.91 -2.77 26.33
C LYS A 283 16.04 -3.90 25.81
N LEU A 284 16.52 -4.71 24.87
CA LEU A 284 15.75 -5.82 24.28
C LEU A 284 15.69 -7.09 25.18
N LYS A 285 15.45 -6.95 26.50
CA LYS A 285 15.39 -8.07 27.47
C LYS A 285 14.03 -8.11 28.17
N GLY A 286 13.51 -9.32 28.41
CA GLY A 286 12.35 -9.54 29.30
C GLY A 286 10.96 -9.48 28.65
N VAL A 287 10.84 -9.56 27.33
CA VAL A 287 9.53 -9.66 26.66
C VAL A 287 9.16 -11.12 26.41
N PRO A 288 7.91 -11.53 26.71
CA PRO A 288 7.44 -12.88 26.43
C PRO A 288 7.63 -13.23 24.95
N LYS A 289 8.03 -14.48 24.68
CA LYS A 289 8.19 -14.98 23.32
C LYS A 289 6.82 -14.96 22.61
N ILE A 290 6.79 -14.42 21.41
CA ILE A 290 5.59 -14.45 20.56
C ILE A 290 5.72 -15.66 19.64
N ASP A 291 4.73 -16.55 19.68
CA ASP A 291 4.65 -17.70 18.79
C ASP A 291 3.60 -17.46 17.70
N CYS A 292 4.09 -17.23 16.48
CA CYS A 292 3.24 -17.05 15.32
C CYS A 292 3.08 -18.38 14.58
N SER A 293 2.01 -19.10 14.94
CA SER A 293 1.52 -20.20 14.10
C SER A 293 0.80 -19.66 12.87
N LEU A 294 0.69 -20.49 11.83
CA LEU A 294 -0.02 -20.18 10.59
C LEU A 294 -1.46 -19.71 10.83
N LYS A 295 -2.17 -20.35 11.76
CA LYS A 295 -3.52 -19.97 12.20
C LYS A 295 -3.61 -18.55 12.77
N ASN A 296 -2.52 -18.02 13.33
CA ASN A 296 -2.49 -16.66 13.89
C ASN A 296 -2.26 -15.58 12.83
N LEU A 297 -1.76 -15.95 11.64
CA LEU A 297 -1.51 -15.04 10.51
C LEU A 297 -2.70 -14.97 9.54
N VAL A 298 -3.68 -15.85 9.76
CA VAL A 298 -4.72 -16.23 8.82
C VAL A 298 -6.04 -16.22 9.57
N GLN A 299 -6.89 -15.24 9.29
CA GLN A 299 -8.30 -15.30 9.66
C GLN A 299 -9.06 -15.82 8.44
N GLU A 300 -9.73 -16.96 8.59
CA GLU A 300 -10.64 -17.46 7.56
C GLU A 300 -11.80 -16.47 7.41
N PRO A 301 -12.06 -15.94 6.21
CA PRO A 301 -13.32 -15.26 5.97
C PRO A 301 -14.41 -16.34 5.89
N GLU A 302 -15.48 -16.22 6.68
CA GLU A 302 -16.67 -17.10 6.63
C GLU A 302 -17.28 -17.24 5.21
N GLN A 303 -16.91 -16.37 4.26
CA GLN A 303 -17.49 -16.29 2.93
C GLN A 303 -16.63 -16.88 1.80
N TYR A 304 -15.46 -17.46 2.09
CA TYR A 304 -14.65 -18.13 1.06
C TYR A 304 -14.46 -19.61 1.42
N PRO A 305 -15.16 -20.53 0.73
CA PRO A 305 -14.94 -21.95 0.93
C PRO A 305 -13.60 -22.27 0.28
N ASN A 306 -12.55 -22.38 1.09
CA ASN A 306 -11.38 -23.24 0.94
C ASN A 306 -10.26 -22.71 1.85
N ASN A 307 -9.47 -23.66 2.34
CA ASN A 307 -8.25 -23.62 3.17
C ASN A 307 -7.10 -22.69 2.70
N VAL A 308 -7.41 -21.67 1.90
CA VAL A 308 -6.47 -20.90 1.07
C VAL A 308 -5.57 -20.01 1.93
N SER A 309 -6.05 -19.56 3.09
CA SER A 309 -5.31 -18.62 3.91
C SER A 309 -4.16 -19.29 4.67
N GLU A 310 -4.31 -20.51 5.20
CA GLU A 310 -3.22 -21.23 5.90
C GLU A 310 -2.12 -21.61 4.92
N TYR A 311 -2.49 -22.14 3.76
CA TYR A 311 -1.58 -22.39 2.64
C TYR A 311 -0.81 -21.12 2.20
N ARG A 312 -1.52 -19.99 2.09
CA ARG A 312 -0.96 -18.68 1.70
C ARG A 312 0.10 -18.19 2.67
N ALA A 313 -0.16 -18.25 3.98
CA ALA A 313 0.82 -17.82 4.98
C ALA A 313 2.03 -18.77 5.05
N GLN A 314 1.83 -20.08 4.81
CA GLN A 314 2.92 -21.05 4.82
C GLN A 314 3.87 -20.81 3.65
N ARG A 315 3.31 -20.64 2.47
CA ARG A 315 4.07 -20.37 1.25
C ARG A 315 4.82 -19.04 1.34
N PHE A 316 4.21 -18.00 1.91
CA PHE A 316 4.91 -16.74 2.16
C PHE A 316 6.10 -16.93 3.11
N MET A 317 5.97 -17.73 4.19
CA MET A 317 7.08 -18.02 5.10
C MET A 317 8.21 -18.80 4.43
N GLU A 318 7.88 -19.78 3.60
CA GLU A 318 8.86 -20.56 2.85
C GLU A 318 9.63 -19.68 1.86
N GLU A 319 8.94 -18.78 1.15
CA GLU A 319 9.58 -17.81 0.25
C GLU A 319 10.44 -16.79 1.02
N GLN A 320 10.00 -16.34 2.21
CA GLN A 320 10.79 -15.42 3.04
C GLN A 320 12.08 -16.07 3.55
N LYS A 321 12.08 -17.36 3.89
CA LYS A 321 13.30 -18.10 4.25
C LYS A 321 14.31 -18.11 3.10
N LYS A 322 13.85 -18.38 1.87
CA LYS A 322 14.72 -18.35 0.66
C LYS A 322 15.29 -16.94 0.43
N VAL A 323 14.46 -15.91 0.57
CA VAL A 323 14.88 -14.50 0.44
C VAL A 323 15.94 -14.15 1.50
N ASP A 324 15.77 -14.58 2.74
CA ASP A 324 16.73 -14.34 3.82
C ASP A 324 18.07 -15.06 3.55
N GLU A 325 18.05 -16.30 3.03
CA GLU A 325 19.26 -17.03 2.63
C GLU A 325 19.99 -16.32 1.48
N ILE A 326 19.26 -15.89 0.46
CA ILE A 326 19.81 -15.11 -0.65
C ILE A 326 20.49 -13.84 -0.11
N ASN A 327 19.79 -13.05 0.70
CA ASN A 327 20.33 -11.80 1.26
C ASN A 327 21.50 -12.02 2.23
N ARG A 328 21.67 -13.23 2.80
CA ARG A 328 22.87 -13.58 3.57
C ARG A 328 24.04 -13.98 2.66
N SER A 329 23.75 -14.59 1.52
CA SER A 329 24.77 -15.05 0.56
C SER A 329 25.35 -13.94 -0.31
N GLN A 330 24.70 -12.77 -0.37
CA GLN A 330 25.13 -11.64 -1.20
C GLN A 330 24.71 -10.27 -0.66
N ASN A 331 25.40 -9.21 -1.11
CA ASN A 331 25.15 -7.82 -0.74
C ASN A 331 25.02 -6.83 -1.93
N TYR A 332 24.91 -7.33 -3.17
CA TYR A 332 24.84 -6.49 -4.38
C TYR A 332 23.40 -6.08 -4.75
N TRP A 333 22.38 -6.77 -4.24
CA TRP A 333 20.97 -6.35 -4.28
C TRP A 333 20.21 -6.88 -3.07
N THR A 334 18.99 -6.41 -2.84
CA THR A 334 18.13 -6.91 -1.75
C THR A 334 16.95 -7.67 -2.34
N ALA A 335 16.93 -8.97 -2.08
CA ALA A 335 15.78 -9.84 -2.35
C ALA A 335 14.61 -9.44 -1.45
N VAL A 336 13.40 -9.40 -2.00
CA VAL A 336 12.18 -9.18 -1.23
C VAL A 336 11.11 -10.16 -1.67
N VAL A 337 10.29 -10.62 -0.73
CA VAL A 337 9.11 -11.43 -1.06
C VAL A 337 8.06 -10.51 -1.68
N TYR A 338 7.71 -10.76 -2.93
CA TYR A 338 6.63 -10.03 -3.59
C TYR A 338 5.29 -10.70 -3.26
N GLU A 339 4.48 -10.05 -2.43
CA GLU A 339 3.22 -10.59 -1.88
C GLU A 339 2.33 -11.22 -2.95
N ARG A 340 2.18 -10.56 -4.12
CA ARG A 340 1.36 -11.10 -5.21
C ARG A 340 1.81 -12.49 -5.67
N PHE A 341 3.12 -12.74 -5.75
CA PHE A 341 3.67 -14.01 -6.24
C PHE A 341 3.83 -15.04 -5.13
N ALA A 342 4.15 -14.59 -3.91
CA ALA A 342 4.28 -15.44 -2.74
C ALA A 342 2.98 -16.16 -2.38
N LEU A 343 1.84 -15.58 -2.76
CA LEU A 343 0.50 -16.11 -2.50
C LEU A 343 -0.07 -16.95 -3.66
N MET A 344 0.69 -17.11 -4.76
CA MET A 344 0.27 -17.88 -5.93
C MET A 344 0.79 -19.31 -5.85
N THR A 345 -0.01 -20.28 -6.29
CA THR A 345 0.43 -21.67 -6.47
C THR A 345 1.51 -21.76 -7.54
N ASP A 346 2.25 -22.88 -7.57
CA ASP A 346 3.25 -23.10 -8.64
C ASP A 346 2.60 -23.10 -10.03
N GLU A 347 1.35 -23.53 -10.14
CA GLU A 347 0.59 -23.51 -11.38
C GLU A 347 0.24 -22.07 -11.80
N GLU A 348 -0.24 -21.24 -10.88
CA GLU A 348 -0.55 -19.82 -11.13
C GLU A 348 0.71 -19.02 -11.49
N LEU A 349 1.83 -19.28 -10.80
CA LEU A 349 3.13 -18.68 -11.12
C LEU A 349 3.61 -19.10 -12.51
N ARG A 350 3.47 -20.38 -12.87
CA ARG A 350 3.86 -20.88 -14.20
C ARG A 350 3.03 -20.23 -15.29
N GLN A 351 1.72 -20.07 -15.09
CA GLN A 351 0.86 -19.36 -16.04
C GLN A 351 1.32 -17.91 -16.25
N LEU A 352 1.61 -17.17 -15.17
CA LEU A 352 1.96 -15.75 -15.27
C LEU A 352 3.38 -15.47 -15.75
N THR A 353 4.32 -16.37 -15.48
CA THR A 353 5.73 -16.23 -15.88
C THR A 353 6.00 -16.78 -17.28
N GLY A 354 5.05 -17.49 -17.89
CA GLY A 354 5.20 -18.09 -19.21
C GLY A 354 6.35 -19.11 -19.30
N SER A 355 6.77 -19.67 -18.16
CA SER A 355 7.95 -20.53 -18.07
C SER A 355 7.65 -21.90 -18.65
N ILE A 356 8.17 -22.19 -19.85
CA ILE A 356 8.18 -23.55 -20.41
C ILE A 356 9.23 -24.35 -19.64
N ILE A 357 8.81 -25.36 -18.87
CA ILE A 357 9.73 -26.36 -18.29
C ILE A 357 10.29 -27.18 -19.44
N ARG A 358 11.38 -26.73 -20.04
CA ARG A 358 12.20 -27.58 -20.89
C ARG A 358 12.96 -28.51 -19.95
N ASN A 359 12.86 -29.82 -20.16
CA ASN A 359 13.80 -30.78 -19.58
C ASN A 359 15.20 -30.40 -20.03
N ARG A 360 15.88 -29.53 -19.26
CA ARG A 360 17.23 -29.10 -19.53
C ARG A 360 18.17 -30.23 -19.10
N THR A 361 18.25 -31.28 -19.92
CA THR A 361 19.33 -32.28 -19.84
C THR A 361 20.68 -31.66 -20.19
N ARG A 362 20.69 -30.49 -20.84
CA ARG A 362 21.88 -29.65 -20.97
C ARG A 362 22.01 -28.75 -19.75
N LYS A 363 23.12 -28.92 -19.01
CA LYS A 363 23.67 -27.87 -18.12
C LYS A 363 23.49 -26.52 -18.82
N PRO A 364 23.00 -25.46 -18.14
CA PRO A 364 22.96 -24.15 -18.75
C PRO A 364 24.36 -23.87 -19.29
N LYS A 365 24.51 -23.85 -20.62
CA LYS A 365 25.73 -23.28 -21.19
C LYS A 365 25.75 -21.86 -20.64
N PRO A 366 26.81 -21.43 -19.93
CA PRO A 366 26.91 -20.05 -19.51
C PRO A 366 26.67 -19.20 -20.76
N GLN A 367 25.50 -18.56 -20.82
CA GLN A 367 25.12 -17.71 -21.96
C GLN A 367 25.90 -16.41 -21.95
N PHE A 368 26.53 -16.10 -20.81
CA PHE A 368 27.74 -15.33 -20.81
C PHE A 368 28.85 -16.22 -21.37
N LYS A 369 29.02 -16.21 -22.70
CA LYS A 369 30.39 -16.08 -23.19
C LYS A 369 30.97 -14.96 -22.34
N GLN A 370 32.03 -15.29 -21.60
CA GLN A 370 32.91 -14.36 -20.88
C GLN A 370 32.68 -12.98 -21.45
N ALA A 371 32.12 -12.07 -20.63
CA ALA A 371 31.78 -10.71 -21.04
C ALA A 371 32.84 -10.29 -22.05
N MET A 372 32.42 -10.08 -23.31
CA MET A 372 33.35 -9.60 -24.34
C MET A 372 34.18 -8.51 -23.67
N ASP A 373 35.52 -8.57 -23.81
CA ASP A 373 36.43 -7.57 -23.24
C ASP A 373 35.71 -6.23 -23.24
N PRO A 374 35.57 -5.57 -22.08
CA PRO A 374 34.58 -4.53 -21.88
C PRO A 374 34.63 -3.60 -23.07
N ILE A 375 33.61 -3.71 -23.93
CA ILE A 375 33.43 -2.75 -25.01
C ILE A 375 33.39 -1.43 -24.27
N ASP A 376 34.35 -0.55 -24.56
CA ASP A 376 34.37 0.78 -23.98
C ASP A 376 33.10 1.48 -24.48
N TYR A 377 32.04 1.39 -23.67
CA TYR A 377 30.76 2.04 -23.93
C TYR A 377 30.86 3.55 -23.67
N GLY A 378 32.06 4.07 -23.38
CA GLY A 378 32.30 5.41 -22.86
C GLY A 378 31.70 5.61 -21.47
N ASP A 379 31.55 6.87 -21.10
CA ASP A 379 30.89 7.25 -19.84
C ASP A 379 29.39 6.94 -19.90
N LEU A 380 29.01 5.79 -19.34
CA LEU A 380 27.60 5.46 -19.13
C LEU A 380 26.99 6.43 -18.10
N PRO A 381 25.77 6.95 -18.35
CA PRO A 381 25.13 7.85 -17.41
C PRO A 381 24.80 7.10 -16.12
N LYS A 382 25.02 7.74 -14.96
CA LYS A 382 24.68 7.18 -13.63
C LYS A 382 23.20 6.79 -13.51
N THR A 383 22.33 7.43 -14.29
CA THR A 383 20.90 7.12 -14.37
C THR A 383 20.43 7.30 -15.81
N PHE A 384 19.55 6.41 -16.30
CA PHE A 384 18.96 6.53 -17.62
C PHE A 384 17.45 6.28 -17.54
N ASP A 385 16.65 7.28 -17.92
CA ASP A 385 15.21 7.17 -18.09
C ASP A 385 14.85 7.44 -19.55
N ALA A 386 14.39 6.42 -20.25
CA ALA A 386 14.01 6.51 -21.66
C ALA A 386 12.90 7.55 -21.91
N ARG A 387 12.02 7.79 -20.93
CA ARG A 387 10.95 8.80 -21.02
C ARG A 387 11.51 10.22 -20.97
N GLN A 388 12.62 10.43 -20.26
CA GLN A 388 13.31 11.72 -20.23
C GLN A 388 14.16 11.91 -21.48
N LYS A 389 14.73 10.82 -22.02
CA LYS A 389 15.53 10.88 -23.25
C LYS A 389 14.67 11.14 -24.50
N TRP A 390 13.45 10.61 -24.53
CA TRP A 390 12.47 10.79 -25.61
C TRP A 390 11.12 11.27 -25.06
N PRO A 391 11.01 12.55 -24.66
CA PRO A 391 9.82 13.07 -23.99
C PRO A 391 8.56 13.00 -24.87
N GLU A 392 8.69 13.14 -26.19
CA GLU A 392 7.58 13.00 -27.14
C GLU A 392 7.05 11.56 -27.24
N CYS A 393 7.84 10.58 -26.80
CA CYS A 393 7.44 9.17 -26.73
C CYS A 393 7.14 8.71 -25.29
N ALA A 394 7.17 9.62 -24.31
CA ALA A 394 7.01 9.28 -22.90
C ALA A 394 5.66 8.61 -22.59
N ASP A 395 4.61 9.01 -23.29
CA ASP A 395 3.26 8.43 -23.16
C ASP A 395 3.18 6.98 -23.65
N PHE A 396 4.05 6.57 -24.57
CA PHE A 396 4.17 5.18 -25.02
C PHE A 396 5.06 4.39 -24.06
N ILE A 397 6.30 4.86 -23.85
CA ILE A 397 7.34 4.19 -23.04
C ILE A 397 6.90 4.03 -21.58
N GLY A 398 6.16 5.00 -21.05
CA GLY A 398 5.67 4.99 -19.68
C GLY A 398 4.41 4.15 -19.47
N LYS A 399 3.78 3.65 -20.54
CA LYS A 399 2.51 2.93 -20.45
C LYS A 399 2.70 1.52 -19.92
N MET A 400 2.12 1.25 -18.76
CA MET A 400 2.12 -0.09 -18.15
C MET A 400 0.86 -0.85 -18.56
N THR A 401 1.03 -1.93 -19.33
CA THR A 401 -0.07 -2.79 -19.78
C THR A 401 -0.20 -4.01 -18.88
N ALA A 402 -1.42 -4.33 -18.43
CA ALA A 402 -1.70 -5.49 -17.60
C ALA A 402 -2.06 -6.71 -18.46
N GLN A 403 -1.25 -7.78 -18.39
CA GLN A 403 -1.54 -9.06 -19.06
C GLN A 403 -2.69 -9.87 -18.42
N GLY A 404 -3.29 -9.37 -17.34
CA GLY A 404 -4.30 -10.11 -16.57
C GLY A 404 -3.74 -11.38 -15.92
N TYR A 405 -4.50 -12.48 -16.03
CA TYR A 405 -4.08 -13.84 -15.66
C TYR A 405 -3.62 -14.68 -16.86
N CYS A 406 -3.57 -14.08 -18.05
CA CYS A 406 -3.05 -14.72 -19.23
C CYS A 406 -1.53 -14.67 -19.22
N GLY A 407 -0.86 -15.77 -19.55
CA GLY A 407 0.58 -15.82 -19.80
C GLY A 407 1.01 -15.12 -21.10
N SER A 408 0.40 -13.99 -21.44
CA SER A 408 0.62 -13.22 -22.67
C SER A 408 1.74 -12.18 -22.54
N CYS A 409 2.53 -12.19 -21.46
CA CYS A 409 3.64 -11.26 -21.26
C CYS A 409 4.55 -11.14 -22.48
N TRP A 410 4.82 -12.25 -23.17
CA TRP A 410 5.63 -12.30 -24.38
C TRP A 410 5.04 -11.46 -25.53
N ALA A 411 3.71 -11.46 -25.70
CA ALA A 411 3.02 -10.71 -26.73
C ALA A 411 2.84 -9.23 -26.33
N VAL A 412 2.40 -8.98 -25.09
CA VAL A 412 2.18 -7.63 -24.56
C VAL A 412 3.49 -6.84 -24.48
N SER A 413 4.56 -7.47 -23.99
CA SER A 413 5.88 -6.82 -23.89
C SER A 413 6.50 -6.55 -25.26
N ALA A 414 6.39 -7.49 -26.20
CA ALA A 414 6.90 -7.30 -27.56
C ALA A 414 6.14 -6.18 -28.29
N ALA A 415 4.81 -6.18 -28.25
CA ALA A 415 3.99 -5.15 -28.87
C ALA A 415 4.25 -3.76 -28.27
N SER A 416 4.35 -3.67 -26.94
CA SER A 416 4.67 -2.41 -26.25
C SER A 416 6.06 -1.91 -26.62
N THR A 417 7.07 -2.79 -26.57
CA THR A 417 8.45 -2.45 -26.95
C THR A 417 8.53 -2.02 -28.41
N PHE A 418 7.82 -2.70 -29.31
CA PHE A 418 7.82 -2.34 -30.73
C PHE A 418 7.14 -1.00 -30.98
N THR A 419 6.03 -0.72 -30.27
CA THR A 419 5.36 0.59 -30.29
C THR A 419 6.32 1.71 -29.86
N ASP A 420 7.05 1.53 -28.75
CA ASP A 420 8.04 2.51 -28.28
C ASP A 420 9.11 2.79 -29.33
N ARG A 421 9.62 1.72 -29.96
CA ARG A 421 10.65 1.82 -30.99
C ARG A 421 10.15 2.50 -32.26
N ILE A 422 8.90 2.27 -32.64
CA ILE A 422 8.25 2.97 -33.76
C ILE A 422 8.15 4.47 -33.45
N CYS A 423 7.70 4.86 -32.25
CA CYS A 423 7.65 6.26 -31.86
C CYS A 423 9.04 6.91 -31.95
N ILE A 424 10.07 6.29 -31.37
CA ILE A 424 11.44 6.80 -31.40
C ILE A 424 11.97 6.90 -32.84
N ALA A 425 11.71 5.90 -33.68
CA ALA A 425 12.15 5.89 -35.07
C ALA A 425 11.46 6.97 -35.91
N ARG A 426 10.16 7.22 -35.68
CA ARG A 426 9.40 8.30 -36.31
C ARG A 426 9.89 9.67 -35.86
N LEU A 427 10.15 9.83 -34.56
CA LEU A 427 10.70 11.07 -34.00
C LEU A 427 12.05 11.44 -34.62
N LYS A 428 12.93 10.46 -34.86
CA LYS A 428 14.20 10.67 -35.58
C LYS A 428 14.02 11.18 -37.02
N LYS A 429 12.87 10.94 -37.63
CA LYS A 429 12.49 11.44 -38.97
C LYS A 429 11.71 12.76 -38.89
N GLY A 430 11.58 13.38 -37.72
CA GLY A 430 10.79 14.59 -37.51
C GLY A 430 9.28 14.35 -37.44
N ILE A 431 8.83 13.09 -37.40
CA ILE A 431 7.42 12.73 -37.42
C ILE A 431 6.94 12.47 -35.99
N LYS A 432 6.02 13.29 -35.51
CA LYS A 432 5.36 13.08 -34.20
C LYS A 432 4.32 11.96 -34.30
N THR A 433 4.13 11.25 -33.19
CA THR A 433 3.16 10.15 -33.09
C THR A 433 2.19 10.48 -31.97
N ASP A 434 0.90 10.53 -32.26
CA ASP A 434 -0.12 10.88 -31.28
C ASP A 434 -0.47 9.67 -30.40
N SER A 435 -0.24 9.77 -29.10
CA SER A 435 -0.57 8.73 -28.11
C SER A 435 -2.07 8.52 -27.93
N LYS A 436 -2.91 9.47 -28.40
CA LYS A 436 -4.37 9.33 -28.38
C LYS A 436 -4.92 8.60 -29.59
N ASP A 437 -4.15 8.46 -30.66
CA ASP A 437 -4.56 7.75 -31.86
C ASP A 437 -4.42 6.22 -31.65
N PRO A 438 -5.52 5.46 -31.72
CA PRO A 438 -5.48 4.01 -31.60
C PRO A 438 -4.54 3.30 -32.59
N ARG A 439 -4.28 3.92 -33.75
CA ARG A 439 -3.41 3.39 -34.81
C ARG A 439 -1.93 3.58 -34.51
N SER A 440 -1.58 4.36 -33.48
CA SER A 440 -0.19 4.54 -33.05
C SER A 440 0.37 3.33 -32.30
N TYR A 441 -0.44 2.32 -32.02
CA TYR A 441 -0.08 1.15 -31.21
C TYR A 441 -0.02 -0.12 -32.03
N VAL A 442 0.89 -1.01 -31.65
CA VAL A 442 0.96 -2.38 -32.16
C VAL A 442 0.01 -3.25 -31.34
N SER A 443 -0.79 -4.10 -32.00
CA SER A 443 -1.70 -4.99 -31.29
C SER A 443 -0.99 -6.18 -30.64
N ALA A 444 -1.08 -6.26 -29.32
CA ALA A 444 -0.68 -7.45 -28.57
C ALA A 444 -1.65 -8.60 -28.83
N GLN A 445 -2.93 -8.34 -29.13
CA GLN A 445 -3.91 -9.36 -29.50
C GLN A 445 -3.52 -10.07 -30.80
N TYR A 446 -3.21 -9.32 -31.86
CA TYR A 446 -2.71 -9.91 -33.11
C TYR A 446 -1.43 -10.72 -32.87
N THR A 447 -0.53 -10.20 -32.04
CA THR A 447 0.70 -10.90 -31.66
C THR A 447 0.37 -12.23 -30.95
N LEU A 448 -0.61 -12.23 -30.04
CA LEU A 448 -1.04 -13.40 -29.29
C LEU A 448 -1.68 -14.46 -30.21
N GLU A 449 -2.48 -14.05 -31.19
CA GLU A 449 -3.24 -14.93 -32.08
C GLU A 449 -2.43 -15.48 -33.25
N CYS A 450 -1.54 -14.66 -33.82
CA CYS A 450 -0.90 -14.92 -35.11
C CYS A 450 0.57 -15.31 -35.00
N ALA A 451 1.21 -15.18 -33.83
CA ALA A 451 2.60 -15.62 -33.71
C ALA A 451 2.71 -17.14 -33.92
N PRO A 452 3.67 -17.60 -34.73
CA PRO A 452 3.76 -18.99 -35.13
C PRO A 452 4.17 -19.90 -33.96
N ASN A 453 3.58 -21.09 -33.90
CA ASN A 453 3.95 -22.17 -32.97
C ASN A 453 3.98 -21.71 -31.49
N THR A 454 2.97 -20.95 -31.08
CA THR A 454 2.84 -20.46 -29.70
C THR A 454 1.70 -21.15 -28.96
N ASN A 455 1.83 -21.28 -27.64
CA ASN A 455 0.74 -21.78 -26.79
C ASN A 455 -0.21 -20.64 -26.36
N GLN A 456 -0.24 -19.52 -27.10
CA GLN A 456 -1.06 -18.33 -26.83
C GLN A 456 -1.04 -17.92 -25.34
N TYR A 457 -2.09 -18.30 -24.61
CA TYR A 457 -2.33 -17.98 -23.19
C TYR A 457 -1.43 -18.72 -22.18
N ASN A 458 -0.73 -19.77 -22.58
CA ASN A 458 0.12 -20.58 -21.69
C ASN A 458 1.61 -20.21 -21.76
N GLY A 459 1.92 -19.03 -22.30
CA GLY A 459 3.29 -18.55 -22.44
C GLY A 459 4.04 -19.14 -23.63
N THR A 460 4.98 -18.36 -24.18
CA THR A 460 5.91 -18.80 -25.22
C THR A 460 7.20 -17.97 -25.14
N ASP A 461 8.16 -18.29 -26.01
CA ASP A 461 9.40 -17.54 -26.18
C ASP A 461 9.10 -16.15 -26.81
N PRO A 462 9.49 -15.02 -26.17
CA PRO A 462 9.31 -13.68 -26.73
C PRO A 462 9.90 -13.52 -28.14
N THR A 463 10.89 -14.32 -28.50
CA THR A 463 11.48 -14.36 -29.84
C THR A 463 10.43 -14.62 -30.93
N ARG A 464 9.35 -15.35 -30.64
CA ARG A 464 8.28 -15.64 -31.60
C ARG A 464 7.50 -14.41 -32.03
N ALA A 465 7.29 -13.45 -31.12
CA ALA A 465 6.67 -12.18 -31.48
C ALA A 465 7.57 -11.39 -32.43
N TRP A 466 8.88 -11.40 -32.19
CA TRP A 466 9.85 -10.73 -33.05
C TRP A 466 10.01 -11.39 -34.42
N GLU A 467 9.95 -12.73 -34.49
CA GLU A 467 9.89 -13.48 -35.76
C GLU A 467 8.65 -13.09 -36.56
N LEU A 468 7.47 -13.04 -35.93
CA LEU A 468 6.23 -12.57 -36.56
C LEU A 468 6.41 -11.16 -37.14
N TYR A 469 6.92 -10.22 -36.35
CA TYR A 469 7.09 -8.84 -36.80
C TYR A 469 8.09 -8.71 -37.95
N ARG A 470 9.15 -9.53 -37.94
CA ARG A 470 10.17 -9.55 -39.01
C ARG A 470 9.63 -10.16 -40.30
N ASP A 471 8.95 -11.30 -40.21
CA ASP A 471 8.64 -12.13 -41.38
C ASP A 471 7.26 -11.81 -41.98
N ASN A 472 6.31 -11.37 -41.15
CA ASN A 472 4.91 -11.17 -41.54
C ASN A 472 4.38 -9.76 -41.23
N GLY A 473 5.14 -8.96 -40.49
CA GLY A 473 4.70 -7.66 -40.00
C GLY A 473 3.69 -7.77 -38.85
N THR A 474 3.04 -6.65 -38.54
CA THR A 474 2.04 -6.55 -37.48
C THR A 474 0.96 -5.55 -37.84
N VAL A 475 -0.15 -5.55 -37.10
CA VAL A 475 -1.27 -4.63 -37.31
C VAL A 475 -1.23 -3.48 -36.30
N ALA A 476 -1.62 -2.31 -36.79
CA ALA A 476 -1.66 -1.07 -36.03
C ALA A 476 -3.08 -0.87 -35.44
N CYS A 477 -3.24 -1.16 -34.16
CA CYS A 477 -4.44 -0.90 -33.37
C CYS A 477 -4.14 -1.13 -31.89
N THR A 478 -4.88 -0.47 -30.99
CA THR A 478 -4.75 -0.74 -29.54
C THR A 478 -5.50 -2.00 -29.14
N ASP A 479 -5.23 -2.50 -27.93
CA ASP A 479 -6.03 -3.53 -27.27
C ASP A 479 -6.85 -2.95 -26.09
N ASN A 480 -6.93 -1.61 -25.96
CA ASN A 480 -7.85 -1.00 -25.01
C ASN A 480 -9.28 -1.29 -25.46
N ALA A 481 -9.96 -2.20 -24.74
CA ALA A 481 -11.36 -2.54 -24.92
C ALA A 481 -12.35 -1.34 -24.87
N MET A 482 -11.87 -0.12 -24.64
CA MET A 482 -12.66 1.10 -24.69
C MET A 482 -12.33 2.07 -25.85
N LEU A 483 -11.29 1.84 -26.66
CA LEU A 483 -10.90 2.78 -27.74
C LEU A 483 -10.51 2.14 -29.07
N SER A 484 -10.30 0.84 -29.11
CA SER A 484 -9.95 0.11 -30.33
C SER A 484 -10.91 -1.03 -30.52
N GLY A 485 -11.32 -1.22 -31.76
CA GLY A 485 -12.25 -2.25 -32.16
C GLY A 485 -11.72 -3.69 -32.11
N CYS A 486 -10.84 -4.01 -31.16
CA CYS A 486 -10.19 -5.31 -31.04
C CYS A 486 -10.76 -6.10 -29.86
N LYS A 487 -11.05 -7.37 -30.10
CA LYS A 487 -11.61 -8.31 -29.13
C LYS A 487 -10.60 -8.57 -28.01
N HIS A 488 -10.95 -8.23 -26.78
CA HIS A 488 -10.16 -8.65 -25.63
C HIS A 488 -10.55 -10.08 -25.26
N SER A 489 -9.70 -11.06 -25.58
CA SER A 489 -9.99 -12.48 -25.35
C SER A 489 -9.33 -13.04 -24.08
N CYS A 490 -8.71 -12.21 -23.25
CA CYS A 490 -8.19 -12.65 -21.96
C CYS A 490 -9.32 -12.69 -20.90
N PRO A 491 -9.64 -13.84 -20.30
CA PRO A 491 -10.57 -13.89 -19.19
C PRO A 491 -9.99 -13.14 -17.98
N TRP A 492 -10.83 -12.34 -17.32
CA TRP A 492 -10.48 -11.57 -16.13
C TRP A 492 -10.60 -12.39 -14.83
N ARG A 493 -11.02 -13.66 -14.90
CA ARG A 493 -11.32 -14.51 -13.73
C ARG A 493 -10.29 -15.62 -13.54
N LEU A 494 -9.89 -15.81 -12.27
CA LEU A 494 -9.17 -16.98 -11.79
C LEU A 494 -10.01 -18.25 -12.02
N GLY A 495 -9.42 -19.29 -12.63
CA GLY A 495 -10.04 -20.61 -12.77
C GLY A 495 -10.73 -20.91 -14.11
N GLU A 496 -10.96 -19.90 -14.96
CA GLU A 496 -11.36 -20.15 -16.35
C GLU A 496 -10.10 -20.43 -17.17
N THR A 497 -9.82 -21.72 -17.42
CA THR A 497 -8.90 -22.09 -18.49
C THR A 497 -9.46 -21.49 -19.78
N ALA A 498 -8.73 -20.55 -20.39
CA ALA A 498 -9.02 -20.08 -21.75
C ALA A 498 -8.85 -21.28 -22.71
N LYS A 499 -9.86 -22.15 -22.76
CA LYS A 499 -9.93 -23.33 -23.64
C LYS A 499 -10.27 -22.95 -25.08
N GLN A 500 -10.42 -21.67 -25.40
CA GLN A 500 -10.64 -21.23 -26.77
C GLN A 500 -9.29 -20.95 -27.42
N THR A 501 -8.85 -21.88 -28.27
CA THR A 501 -7.83 -21.62 -29.29
C THR A 501 -8.31 -20.47 -30.15
N LEU A 502 -7.62 -19.33 -30.12
CA LEU A 502 -7.94 -18.23 -31.01
C LEU A 502 -7.46 -18.56 -32.41
N SER A 503 -8.31 -18.32 -33.40
CA SER A 503 -7.89 -18.29 -34.81
C SER A 503 -7.18 -16.96 -35.09
N CYS A 504 -6.04 -17.00 -35.77
CA CYS A 504 -5.35 -15.79 -36.22
C CYS A 504 -6.26 -14.97 -37.15
N GLU A 505 -6.77 -13.84 -36.67
CA GLU A 505 -7.56 -12.90 -37.45
C GLU A 505 -6.66 -11.73 -37.91
N LYS A 506 -6.48 -11.60 -39.22
CA LYS A 506 -5.59 -10.57 -39.81
C LYS A 506 -6.27 -9.22 -40.03
N THR A 507 -7.55 -9.10 -39.68
CA THR A 507 -8.39 -7.93 -39.96
C THR A 507 -9.01 -7.41 -38.67
N CYS A 508 -8.90 -6.11 -38.41
CA CYS A 508 -9.67 -5.46 -37.35
C CYS A 508 -11.15 -5.49 -37.72
N ASN A 509 -12.02 -5.92 -36.81
CA ASN A 509 -13.46 -5.90 -37.05
C ASN A 509 -14.01 -4.46 -36.89
N ALA A 510 -14.49 -3.88 -38.00
CA ALA A 510 -14.98 -2.51 -38.07
C ALA A 510 -16.23 -2.22 -37.21
N GLN A 511 -17.02 -3.23 -36.83
CA GLN A 511 -18.21 -3.05 -35.97
C GLN A 511 -17.87 -2.49 -34.58
N TRP A 512 -16.61 -2.62 -34.16
CA TRP A 512 -16.16 -2.15 -32.85
C TRP A 512 -15.55 -0.74 -32.88
N LEU A 513 -15.46 -0.10 -34.06
CA LEU A 513 -15.16 1.33 -34.23
C LEU A 513 -16.42 2.20 -34.07
N GLU A 514 -17.62 1.62 -34.09
CA GLU A 514 -18.89 2.34 -34.28
C GLU A 514 -19.52 3.00 -33.03
N LYS A 515 -18.84 3.11 -31.90
CA LYS A 515 -19.28 4.05 -30.85
C LYS A 515 -18.74 5.46 -31.12
N GLN A 516 -19.39 6.09 -32.10
CA GLN A 516 -19.41 7.51 -32.47
C GLN A 516 -18.31 8.42 -31.89
N PHE A 517 -17.37 8.78 -32.75
CA PHE A 517 -16.71 10.08 -32.70
C PHE A 517 -16.90 10.80 -34.05
N GLY A 518 -17.89 11.70 -34.11
CA GLY A 518 -17.92 12.82 -35.07
C GLY A 518 -18.03 12.49 -36.57
N LYS A 519 -18.53 13.46 -37.34
CA LYS A 519 -18.79 13.33 -38.79
C LYS A 519 -17.55 13.62 -39.66
N GLU A 520 -16.40 13.02 -39.38
CA GLU A 520 -15.23 13.19 -40.26
C GLU A 520 -14.67 11.84 -40.72
N LYS A 521 -14.76 11.61 -42.03
CA LYS A 521 -14.05 10.52 -42.71
C LYS A 521 -12.58 10.91 -42.83
N VAL A 522 -11.72 10.34 -41.99
CA VAL A 522 -10.26 10.48 -42.13
C VAL A 522 -9.77 9.44 -43.14
N PRO A 523 -9.03 9.83 -44.21
CA PRO A 523 -8.47 8.88 -45.18
C PRO A 523 -7.48 7.92 -44.51
N TYR A 524 -7.49 6.67 -44.97
CA TYR A 524 -6.52 5.64 -44.60
C TYR A 524 -5.19 5.90 -45.32
N GLU A 525 -4.14 6.26 -44.59
CA GLU A 525 -2.77 6.09 -45.05
C GLU A 525 -2.14 4.88 -44.36
N PRO A 526 -1.62 3.88 -45.11
CA PRO A 526 -0.94 2.74 -44.52
C PRO A 526 0.34 3.19 -43.80
N PHE A 527 0.47 2.81 -42.52
CA PHE A 527 1.58 3.24 -41.65
C PHE A 527 2.96 2.67 -42.04
N LEU A 528 3.01 1.68 -42.92
CA LEU A 528 4.24 1.13 -43.50
C LEU A 528 3.96 0.61 -44.92
N THR A 529 4.45 1.32 -45.94
CA THR A 529 4.72 0.73 -47.27
C THR A 529 6.21 0.82 -47.55
N GLY A 530 6.90 -0.30 -47.43
CA GLY A 530 8.30 -0.45 -47.80
C GLY A 530 8.69 -1.91 -47.66
N LYS A 531 9.21 -2.49 -48.76
CA LYS A 531 9.70 -3.87 -48.87
C LYS A 531 10.78 -4.20 -47.84
#